data_AF-A0A946XFX4-F1
#
_entry.id   AF-A0A946XFX4-F1
#
_cell.length_a   1.000
_cell.length_b   1.000
_cell.length_c   1.000
_cell.angle_alpha   90.00
_cell.angle_beta   90.00
_cell.angle_gamma   90.00
#
_symmetry.space_group_name_H-M   'P 1'
#
loop_
_entity.id
_entity.type
_entity.pdbx_description
1 polymer ?
#
loop_
_entity_poly.entity_id
_entity_poly.type
_entity_poly.pdbx_seq_one_letter_code
_entity_poly.pdbx_strand_id
1 'polypeptide(L)'
;MKIKALILSSVVLLANCGGGGSDSPSTLTGVFIDSPVINIGYRTATQNGDTNSRGEFKYLAGETVTFFIGDMEFPPVLAAEVVTPLDMADTDDVAHHMVINIIRLLQSLDKDGDPDNGINITQTAKDNAVFWTLIYP
;
A
#
# COMPACT_ATOMS: atom_id res chain seq x y z
N MET A 1 -23.29 -17.18 78.36
CA MET A 1 -22.11 -16.37 77.96
C MET A 1 -21.98 -16.41 76.44
N LYS A 2 -21.73 -15.23 75.86
CA LYS A 2 -21.26 -14.82 74.51
C LYS A 2 -20.90 -15.96 73.52
N ILE A 3 -21.23 -15.89 72.22
CA ILE A 3 -20.44 -15.16 71.19
C ILE A 3 -21.26 -14.96 69.90
N LYS A 4 -21.04 -13.81 69.25
CA LYS A 4 -21.63 -13.32 67.99
C LYS A 4 -20.87 -13.89 66.77
N ALA A 5 -21.53 -14.12 65.64
CA ALA A 5 -20.87 -14.15 64.33
C ALA A 5 -21.81 -13.53 63.26
N LEU A 6 -21.36 -12.40 62.74
CA LEU A 6 -21.93 -11.59 61.67
C LEU A 6 -21.23 -12.04 60.38
N ILE A 7 -21.95 -12.50 59.36
CA ILE A 7 -21.37 -12.72 58.03
C ILE A 7 -22.15 -11.92 56.99
N LEU A 8 -21.42 -10.97 56.40
CA LEU A 8 -21.79 -10.02 55.38
C LEU A 8 -21.74 -10.73 54.02
N SER A 9 -22.87 -10.83 53.31
CA SER A 9 -22.90 -11.37 51.94
C SER A 9 -23.10 -10.21 50.96
N SER A 10 -21.99 -9.78 50.34
CA SER A 10 -21.98 -8.80 49.26
C SER A 10 -22.38 -9.48 47.95
N VAL A 11 -23.51 -9.07 47.39
CA VAL A 11 -23.96 -9.47 46.04
C VAL A 11 -23.07 -8.78 45.01
N VAL A 12 -22.29 -9.56 44.26
CA VAL A 12 -21.51 -9.10 43.12
C VAL A 12 -22.39 -9.19 41.88
N LEU A 13 -22.75 -8.03 41.32
CA LEU A 13 -23.40 -7.92 40.02
C LEU A 13 -22.31 -7.89 38.94
N LEU A 14 -22.18 -8.99 38.19
CA LEU A 14 -21.36 -9.02 36.98
C LEU A 14 -22.12 -8.29 35.86
N ALA A 15 -21.68 -7.07 35.55
CA ALA A 15 -22.10 -6.36 34.35
C ALA A 15 -21.35 -6.97 33.15
N ASN A 16 -22.05 -7.80 32.37
CA ASN A 16 -21.59 -8.28 31.08
C ASN A 16 -21.67 -7.14 30.06
N CYS A 17 -20.57 -6.39 29.89
CA CYS A 17 -20.44 -5.39 28.83
C CYS A 17 -20.17 -6.12 27.51
N GLY A 18 -21.21 -6.30 26.69
CA GLY A 18 -21.10 -6.81 25.33
C GLY A 18 -20.37 -5.79 24.46
N GLY A 19 -19.10 -6.06 24.17
CA GLY A 19 -18.32 -5.30 23.19
C GLY A 19 -18.81 -5.61 21.78
N GLY A 20 -19.55 -4.69 21.18
CA GLY A 20 -19.83 -4.69 19.75
C GLY A 20 -18.54 -4.39 18.99
N GLY A 21 -17.92 -5.41 18.41
CA GLY A 21 -16.83 -5.25 17.47
C GLY A 21 -17.38 -4.64 16.19
N SER A 22 -17.00 -3.40 15.91
CA SER A 22 -17.19 -2.80 14.59
C SER A 22 -16.28 -3.54 13.61
N ASP A 23 -16.82 -4.38 12.73
CA ASP A 23 -16.08 -4.99 11.62
C ASP A 23 -15.70 -3.90 10.62
N SER A 24 -14.66 -3.14 10.93
CA SER A 24 -14.00 -2.30 9.95
C SER A 24 -13.21 -3.20 9.01
N PRO A 25 -13.28 -2.98 7.68
CA PRO A 25 -12.56 -3.81 6.72
C PRO A 25 -11.06 -3.76 7.04
N SER A 26 -10.44 -4.93 7.12
CA SER A 26 -9.02 -5.06 7.46
C SER A 26 -8.13 -4.61 6.29
N THR A 27 -7.18 -3.72 6.57
CA THR A 27 -6.16 -3.33 5.60
C THR A 27 -5.27 -4.51 5.21
N LEU A 28 -5.18 -4.77 3.91
CA LEU A 28 -4.32 -5.76 3.29
C LEU A 28 -3.01 -5.12 2.82
N THR A 29 -2.03 -5.97 2.53
CA THR A 29 -0.72 -5.55 2.01
C THR A 29 -0.46 -6.27 0.70
N GLY A 30 -0.11 -5.50 -0.34
CA GLY A 30 0.30 -6.01 -1.64
C GLY A 30 1.73 -5.60 -1.94
N VAL A 31 2.33 -6.18 -2.97
CA VAL A 31 3.68 -5.83 -3.43
C VAL A 31 3.63 -5.47 -4.92
N PHE A 32 4.23 -4.35 -5.30
CA PHE A 32 4.47 -4.02 -6.70
C PHE A 32 5.84 -4.51 -7.14
N ILE A 33 5.88 -5.39 -8.16
CA ILE A 33 7.09 -6.13 -8.54
C ILE A 33 7.36 -6.12 -10.06
N ASP A 34 8.56 -5.65 -10.40
CA ASP A 34 9.39 -6.12 -11.52
C ASP A 34 10.65 -6.75 -10.88
N SER A 35 11.36 -5.91 -10.12
CA SER A 35 11.91 -6.20 -8.79
C SER A 35 11.16 -5.34 -7.76
N PRO A 36 11.33 -5.49 -6.43
CA PRO A 36 10.62 -4.64 -5.47
C PRO A 36 10.79 -3.17 -5.81
N VAL A 37 9.71 -2.49 -6.19
CA VAL A 37 9.76 -1.08 -6.59
C VAL A 37 9.60 -0.23 -5.34
N ILE A 38 10.66 0.46 -4.95
CA ILE A 38 10.78 1.23 -3.71
C ILE A 38 10.48 2.70 -3.98
N ASN A 39 9.74 3.33 -3.07
CA ASN A 39 9.45 4.77 -3.08
C ASN A 39 8.65 5.23 -4.32
N ILE A 40 7.86 4.34 -4.94
CA ILE A 40 6.87 4.74 -5.94
C ILE A 40 5.55 5.09 -5.24
N GLY A 41 4.90 6.15 -5.70
CA GLY A 41 3.62 6.58 -5.14
C GLY A 41 2.51 5.59 -5.49
N TYR A 42 1.57 5.37 -4.58
CA TYR A 42 0.36 4.62 -4.83
C TYR A 42 -0.85 5.29 -4.18
N ARG A 43 -2.02 5.04 -4.76
CA ARG A 43 -3.32 5.43 -4.18
C ARG A 43 -4.39 4.40 -4.52
N THR A 44 -5.27 4.15 -3.56
CA THR A 44 -6.52 3.42 -3.72
C THR A 44 -7.68 4.35 -3.33
N ALA A 45 -8.91 3.82 -3.26
CA ALA A 45 -10.05 4.58 -2.76
C ALA A 45 -9.87 5.03 -1.30
N THR A 46 -9.15 4.27 -0.47
CA THR A 46 -8.99 4.57 0.97
C THR A 46 -7.55 4.69 1.43
N GLN A 47 -6.57 4.19 0.66
CA GLN A 47 -5.15 4.16 1.03
C GLN A 47 -4.33 5.04 0.09
N ASN A 48 -3.23 5.60 0.58
CA ASN A 48 -2.24 6.29 -0.24
C ASN A 48 -0.88 6.30 0.48
N GLY A 49 0.18 6.46 -0.28
CA GLY A 49 1.53 6.60 0.25
C GLY A 49 2.58 6.25 -0.79
N ASP A 50 3.76 5.89 -0.32
CA ASP A 50 4.84 5.35 -1.14
C ASP A 50 5.11 3.89 -0.76
N THR A 51 5.53 3.08 -1.72
CA THR A 51 5.96 1.71 -1.45
C THR A 51 7.21 1.69 -0.58
N ASN A 52 7.29 0.71 0.33
CA ASN A 52 8.45 0.58 1.21
C ASN A 52 9.63 -0.15 0.54
N SER A 53 10.68 -0.46 1.30
CA SER A 53 11.87 -1.17 0.81
C SER A 53 11.62 -2.59 0.27
N ARG A 54 10.42 -3.14 0.51
CA ARG A 54 9.97 -4.42 -0.02
C ARG A 54 8.97 -4.27 -1.17
N GLY A 55 8.74 -3.06 -1.66
CA GLY A 55 7.74 -2.76 -2.68
C GLY A 55 6.29 -2.84 -2.15
N GLU A 56 6.10 -2.85 -0.83
CA GLU A 56 4.76 -3.07 -0.25
C GLU A 56 3.90 -1.81 -0.29
N PHE A 57 2.62 -1.99 -0.63
CA PHE A 57 1.57 -0.98 -0.55
C PHE A 57 0.37 -1.49 0.25
N LYS A 58 -0.49 -0.59 0.73
CA LYS A 58 -1.71 -0.92 1.49
C LYS A 58 -2.96 -0.76 0.64
N TYR A 59 -3.95 -1.63 0.85
CA TYR A 59 -5.24 -1.58 0.16
C TYR A 59 -6.34 -2.26 0.99
N LEU A 60 -7.60 -2.06 0.63
CA LEU A 60 -8.73 -2.88 1.06
C LEU A 60 -9.19 -3.79 -0.08
N ALA A 61 -9.71 -4.97 0.26
CA ALA A 61 -10.19 -5.94 -0.74
C ALA A 61 -11.21 -5.32 -1.70
N GLY A 62 -11.00 -5.53 -3.00
CA GLY A 62 -11.86 -5.00 -4.06
C GLY A 62 -11.54 -3.58 -4.52
N GLU A 63 -10.56 -2.91 -3.91
CA GLU A 63 -10.10 -1.61 -4.38
C GLU A 63 -9.23 -1.72 -5.64
N THR A 64 -9.22 -0.65 -6.41
CA THR A 64 -8.25 -0.42 -7.48
C THR A 64 -7.08 0.37 -6.92
N VAL A 65 -5.87 0.05 -7.34
CA VAL A 65 -4.65 0.81 -7.04
C VAL A 65 -4.14 1.50 -8.31
N THR A 66 -3.73 2.75 -8.16
CA THR A 66 -2.97 3.49 -9.18
C THR A 66 -1.60 3.80 -8.62
N PHE A 67 -0.55 3.36 -9.31
CA PHE A 67 0.83 3.73 -9.03
C PHE A 67 1.23 4.96 -9.84
N PHE A 68 2.16 5.77 -9.31
CA PHE A 68 2.58 7.01 -9.96
C PHE A 68 3.99 7.46 -9.56
N ILE A 69 4.62 8.24 -10.43
CA ILE A 69 5.90 8.92 -10.21
C ILE A 69 5.69 10.40 -10.50
N GLY A 70 5.71 11.26 -9.48
CA GLY A 70 5.26 12.64 -9.63
C GLY A 70 3.81 12.68 -10.10
N ASP A 71 3.54 13.32 -11.23
CA ASP A 71 2.21 13.38 -11.84
C ASP A 71 2.02 12.34 -12.97
N MET A 72 3.03 11.51 -13.25
CA MET A 72 2.93 10.41 -14.19
C MET A 72 2.23 9.23 -13.54
N GLU A 73 1.05 8.86 -14.05
CA GLU A 73 0.27 7.74 -13.54
C GLU A 73 0.39 6.52 -14.45
N PHE A 74 0.54 5.34 -13.83
CA PHE A 74 0.38 4.07 -14.51
C PHE A 74 -1.11 3.72 -14.65
N PRO A 75 -1.47 2.81 -15.58
CA PRO A 75 -2.84 2.31 -15.66
C PRO A 75 -3.33 1.77 -14.30
N PRO A 76 -4.57 2.08 -13.89
CA PRO A 76 -5.14 1.55 -12.67
C PRO A 76 -5.42 0.05 -12.78
N VAL A 77 -5.17 -0.70 -11.71
CA VAL A 77 -5.36 -2.16 -11.65
C VAL A 77 -6.05 -2.59 -10.37
N LEU A 78 -6.65 -3.78 -10.37
CA LEU A 78 -7.20 -4.35 -9.14
C LEU A 78 -6.07 -4.55 -8.12
N ALA A 79 -6.24 -4.04 -6.90
CA ALA A 79 -5.28 -4.23 -5.84
C ALA A 79 -5.29 -5.70 -5.39
N ALA A 80 -4.10 -6.31 -5.34
CA ALA A 80 -3.89 -7.70 -5.01
C ALA A 80 -2.61 -7.88 -4.18
N GLU A 81 -2.36 -9.12 -3.71
CA GLU A 81 -1.14 -9.46 -2.98
C GLU A 81 0.13 -9.19 -3.79
N VAL A 82 0.05 -9.37 -5.12
CA VAL A 82 1.12 -9.06 -6.07
C VAL A 82 0.51 -8.28 -7.23
N VAL A 83 1.16 -7.19 -7.60
CA VAL A 83 0.87 -6.42 -8.81
C VAL A 83 2.16 -6.30 -9.60
N THR A 84 2.07 -6.43 -10.92
CA THR A 84 3.19 -6.45 -11.86
C THR A 84 2.91 -5.49 -13.03
N PRO A 85 3.94 -5.14 -13.84
CA PRO A 85 3.73 -4.46 -15.11
C PRO A 85 2.80 -5.20 -16.09
N LEU A 86 2.67 -6.53 -15.98
CA LEU A 86 1.73 -7.32 -16.78
C LEU A 86 0.28 -7.00 -16.40
N ASP A 87 -0.01 -6.91 -15.10
CA ASP A 87 -1.35 -6.53 -14.60
C ASP A 87 -1.75 -5.14 -15.08
N MET A 88 -0.82 -4.19 -15.10
CA MET A 88 -1.04 -2.82 -15.60
C MET A 88 -1.34 -2.78 -17.10
N ALA A 89 -0.73 -3.68 -17.85
CA ALA A 89 -0.94 -3.78 -19.29
C ALA A 89 -2.10 -4.71 -19.67
N ASP A 90 -2.78 -5.32 -18.70
CA ASP A 90 -3.87 -6.29 -18.87
C ASP A 90 -3.48 -7.40 -19.86
N THR A 91 -2.31 -8.00 -19.66
CA THR A 91 -1.74 -8.99 -20.58
C THR A 91 -0.79 -9.96 -19.90
N ASP A 92 -0.69 -11.19 -20.41
CA ASP A 92 0.33 -12.17 -20.04
C ASP A 92 1.54 -12.16 -20.98
N ASP A 93 1.52 -11.32 -22.04
CA ASP A 93 2.61 -11.24 -23.01
C ASP A 93 3.73 -10.33 -22.51
N VAL A 94 4.85 -10.95 -22.10
CA VAL A 94 6.06 -10.24 -21.69
C VAL A 94 6.69 -9.41 -22.80
N ALA A 95 6.37 -9.68 -24.07
CA ALA A 95 6.81 -8.89 -25.22
C ALA A 95 5.87 -7.72 -25.54
N HIS A 96 4.76 -7.57 -24.80
CA HIS A 96 3.82 -6.49 -25.02
C HIS A 96 4.51 -5.13 -24.82
N HIS A 97 4.32 -4.22 -25.77
CA HIS A 97 5.06 -2.96 -25.80
C HIS A 97 4.85 -2.11 -24.54
N MET A 98 3.65 -2.14 -23.95
CA MET A 98 3.38 -1.40 -22.70
C MET A 98 4.18 -1.98 -21.52
N VAL A 99 4.21 -3.31 -21.38
CA VAL A 99 4.96 -4.01 -20.33
C VAL A 99 6.44 -3.64 -20.42
N ILE A 100 7.00 -3.76 -21.63
CA ILE A 100 8.40 -3.40 -21.90
C ILE A 100 8.67 -1.93 -21.56
N ASN A 101 7.78 -1.01 -21.91
CA ASN A 101 7.99 0.42 -21.65
C ASN A 101 7.90 0.76 -20.16
N ILE A 102 7.00 0.12 -19.41
CA ILE A 102 6.90 0.27 -17.95
C ILE A 102 8.19 -0.24 -17.30
N ILE A 103 8.62 -1.46 -17.63
CA ILE A 103 9.85 -2.08 -17.10
C ILE A 103 11.07 -1.21 -17.40
N ARG A 104 11.23 -0.76 -18.66
CA ARG A 104 12.35 0.12 -19.05
C ARG A 104 12.35 1.44 -18.29
N LEU A 105 11.18 2.04 -18.12
CA LEU A 105 11.07 3.27 -17.35
C LEU A 105 11.52 3.04 -15.90
N LEU A 106 10.96 2.02 -15.23
CA LEU A 106 11.30 1.70 -13.84
C LEU A 106 12.80 1.46 -13.67
N GLN A 107 13.39 0.60 -14.49
CA GLN A 107 14.83 0.29 -14.41
C GLN A 107 15.72 1.49 -14.81
N SER A 108 15.27 2.37 -15.69
CA SER A 108 16.02 3.60 -16.04
C SER A 108 16.03 4.65 -14.93
N LEU A 109 15.06 4.60 -14.03
CA LEU A 109 14.94 5.51 -12.89
C LEU A 109 15.53 4.93 -11.60
N ASP A 110 15.99 3.69 -11.66
CA ASP A 110 16.65 3.05 -10.53
C ASP A 110 17.93 3.81 -10.14
N LYS A 111 18.13 3.93 -8.82
CA LYS A 111 19.13 4.84 -8.26
C LYS A 111 20.56 4.40 -8.58
N ASP A 112 20.83 3.11 -8.57
CA ASP A 112 22.14 2.52 -8.85
C ASP A 112 22.16 1.70 -10.15
N GLY A 113 21.01 1.45 -10.76
CA GLY A 113 20.88 0.74 -12.02
C GLY A 113 21.07 -0.77 -11.87
N ASP A 114 20.94 -1.29 -10.64
CA ASP A 114 21.05 -2.70 -10.30
C ASP A 114 19.69 -3.23 -9.79
N PRO A 115 18.81 -3.70 -10.68
CA PRO A 115 17.47 -4.14 -10.29
C PRO A 115 17.47 -5.35 -9.36
N ASP A 116 18.56 -6.13 -9.29
CA ASP A 116 18.65 -7.32 -8.43
C ASP A 116 18.55 -6.97 -6.93
N ASN A 117 18.84 -5.71 -6.57
CA ASN A 117 18.74 -5.19 -5.20
C ASN A 117 17.45 -4.38 -4.92
N GLY A 118 16.54 -4.33 -5.90
CA GLY A 118 15.32 -3.54 -5.89
C GLY A 118 15.43 -2.32 -6.81
N ILE A 119 14.29 -1.74 -7.17
CA ILE A 119 14.24 -0.55 -8.03
C ILE A 119 13.92 0.65 -7.15
N ASN A 120 14.88 1.54 -6.92
CA ASN A 120 14.72 2.68 -6.02
C ASN A 120 14.41 3.98 -6.78
N ILE A 121 13.13 4.35 -6.81
CA ILE A 121 12.71 5.61 -7.42
C ILE A 121 13.14 6.79 -6.53
N THR A 122 14.08 7.59 -7.02
CA THR A 122 14.60 8.72 -6.26
C THR A 122 13.56 9.83 -6.09
N GLN A 123 13.66 10.61 -5.00
CA GLN A 123 12.82 11.80 -4.82
C GLN A 123 13.01 12.79 -5.98
N THR A 124 14.23 12.96 -6.47
CA THR A 124 14.51 13.81 -7.65
C THR A 124 13.75 13.35 -8.89
N ALA A 125 13.61 12.04 -9.13
CA ALA A 125 12.80 11.53 -10.23
C ALA A 125 11.32 11.90 -10.07
N LYS A 126 10.76 11.78 -8.85
CA LYS A 126 9.39 12.20 -8.53
C LYS A 126 9.20 13.70 -8.75
N ASP A 127 10.11 14.52 -8.23
CA ASP A 127 10.06 15.98 -8.34
C ASP A 127 10.17 16.45 -9.80
N ASN A 128 10.96 15.77 -10.63
CA ASN A 128 11.09 16.08 -12.06
C ASN A 128 9.88 15.63 -12.89
N ALA A 129 9.07 14.72 -12.36
CA ALA A 129 7.90 14.16 -13.02
C ALA A 129 6.59 14.88 -12.64
N VAL A 130 6.65 15.98 -11.89
CA VAL A 130 5.48 16.82 -11.63
C VAL A 130 5.24 17.80 -12.79
N PHE A 131 3.98 17.99 -13.17
CA PHE A 131 3.55 19.09 -14.01
C PHE A 131 3.79 20.38 -13.25
N TRP A 132 4.77 21.17 -13.71
CA TRP A 132 5.06 22.49 -13.15
C TRP A 132 3.78 23.34 -13.12
N THR A 133 3.13 23.40 -11.96
CA THR A 133 2.03 24.33 -11.74
C THR A 133 2.67 25.69 -11.47
N LEU A 134 2.86 26.46 -12.55
CA LEU A 134 2.99 27.92 -12.61
C LEU A 134 2.94 28.64 -11.26
N ILE A 135 4.06 28.92 -10.57
CA ILE A 135 4.37 30.27 -10.01
C ILE A 135 5.87 30.36 -9.67
N TYR A 136 6.59 31.19 -10.43
CA TYR A 136 7.75 31.93 -9.91
C TYR A 136 7.27 32.83 -8.75
N PRO A 137 8.02 33.01 -7.64
CA PRO A 137 7.75 34.15 -6.77
C PRO A 137 7.95 35.49 -7.51
#